data_AF-A0A7H1AHQ3-F1
#
_entry.id   AF-A0A7H1AHQ3-F1
#
_cell.length_a   1.000
_cell.length_b   1.000
_cell.length_c   1.000
_cell.angle_alpha   90.00
_cell.angle_beta   90.00
_cell.angle_gamma   90.00
#
_symmetry.space_group_name_H-M   'P 1'
#
loop_
_entity.id
_entity.type
_entity.pdbx_description
1 polymer ?
#
loop_
_entity_poly.entity_id
_entity_poly.type
_entity_poly.pdbx_seq_one_letter_code
_entity_poly.pdbx_strand_id
1 'polypeptide(L)'
;MNTASPTTQEAESAIADELNARLHAHPVDGDCLVAALLLMAEQRGISGVARSCGMSNGTFRRQFRNARGLPLSTVLRVLQSLGWQLQVQVR
;
A
#
# COMPACT_ATOMS: atom_id res chain seq x y z
N MET A 1 -30.91 1.46 -17.93
CA MET A 1 -30.16 1.49 -16.65
C MET A 1 -28.68 1.42 -17.00
N ASN A 2 -28.01 2.57 -17.09
CA ASN A 2 -26.58 2.63 -17.40
C ASN A 2 -25.79 2.25 -16.14
N THR A 3 -25.20 1.06 -16.12
CA THR A 3 -24.13 0.73 -15.17
C THR A 3 -22.85 1.39 -15.68
N ALA A 4 -22.63 2.65 -15.32
CA ALA A 4 -21.34 3.28 -15.54
C ALA A 4 -20.29 2.45 -14.79
N SER A 5 -19.30 1.94 -15.52
CA SER A 5 -18.13 1.34 -14.89
C SER A 5 -17.50 2.37 -13.96
N PRO A 6 -17.15 1.99 -12.72
CA PRO A 6 -16.53 2.94 -11.80
C PRO A 6 -15.32 3.54 -12.48
N THR A 7 -15.25 4.87 -12.46
CA THR A 7 -14.11 5.59 -13.01
C THR A 7 -12.87 5.19 -12.20
N THR A 8 -11.70 5.11 -12.84
CA THR A 8 -10.46 4.70 -12.17
C THR A 8 -10.22 5.47 -10.86
N GLN A 9 -10.64 6.73 -10.81
CA GLN A 9 -10.55 7.60 -9.63
C GLN A 9 -11.44 7.17 -8.45
N GLU A 10 -12.65 6.67 -8.69
CA GLU A 10 -13.54 6.16 -7.63
C GLU A 10 -13.00 4.88 -7.01
N ALA A 11 -12.43 3.99 -7.84
CA ALA A 11 -11.77 2.78 -7.36
C ALA A 11 -10.54 3.13 -6.51
N GLU A 12 -9.74 4.11 -6.93
CA GLU A 12 -8.59 4.57 -6.14
C GLU A 12 -8.98 5.17 -4.79
N SER A 13 -10.06 5.96 -4.75
CA SER A 13 -10.57 6.54 -3.51
C SER A 13 -11.05 5.46 -2.55
N ALA A 14 -11.87 4.51 -3.02
CA ALA A 14 -12.39 3.42 -2.19
C ALA A 14 -11.27 2.60 -1.55
N ILE A 15 -10.16 2.42 -2.28
CA ILE A 15 -9.02 1.68 -1.78
C ILE A 15 -8.22 2.49 -0.74
N ALA A 16 -8.05 3.80 -0.94
CA ALA A 16 -7.42 4.67 0.05
C ALA A 16 -8.25 4.75 1.34
N ASP A 17 -9.58 4.81 1.21
CA ASP A 17 -10.52 4.83 2.34
C ASP A 17 -10.47 3.53 3.16
N GLU A 18 -10.43 2.37 2.49
CA GLU A 18 -10.27 1.06 3.14
C GLU A 18 -8.94 0.95 3.89
N LEU A 19 -7.84 1.46 3.31
CA LEU A 19 -6.56 1.52 4.00
C LEU A 19 -6.65 2.42 5.25
N ASN A 20 -7.23 3.61 5.11
CA ASN A 20 -7.34 4.56 6.21
C ASN A 20 -8.20 4.01 7.35
N ALA A 21 -9.31 3.34 7.03
CA ALA A 21 -10.17 2.66 8.01
C ALA A 21 -9.40 1.58 8.78
N ARG A 22 -8.60 0.76 8.09
CA ARG A 22 -7.75 -0.27 8.71
C ARG A 22 -6.68 0.33 9.63
N LEU A 23 -6.08 1.45 9.25
CA LEU A 23 -5.09 2.14 10.08
C LEU A 23 -5.70 2.78 11.32
N HIS A 24 -6.98 3.16 11.29
CA HIS A 24 -7.67 3.74 12.44
C HIS A 24 -8.28 2.71 13.41
N ALA A 25 -8.57 1.48 12.95
CA ALA A 25 -9.33 0.51 13.73
C ALA A 25 -8.58 -0.07 14.95
N HIS A 26 -7.25 -0.08 14.96
CA HIS A 26 -6.42 -0.68 16.02
C HIS A 26 -5.12 0.11 16.22
N PRO A 27 -4.39 -0.04 17.34
CA PRO A 27 -2.98 0.38 17.36
C PRO A 27 -2.30 -0.32 16.18
N VAL A 28 -1.91 0.46 15.18
CA VAL A 28 -1.29 -0.06 13.95
C VAL A 28 -0.07 -0.85 14.35
N ASP A 29 -0.16 -2.18 14.32
CA ASP A 29 1.03 -3.00 14.31
C ASP A 29 1.70 -2.83 12.93
N GLY A 30 3.03 -2.82 12.91
CA GLY A 30 3.77 -2.63 11.67
C GLY A 30 3.47 -3.71 10.63
N ASP A 31 3.01 -4.87 11.05
CA ASP A 31 2.75 -6.03 10.20
C ASP A 31 1.45 -5.84 9.39
N CYS A 32 0.42 -5.25 9.99
CA CYS A 32 -0.83 -4.86 9.35
C CYS A 32 -0.59 -3.81 8.26
N LEU A 33 0.24 -2.80 8.54
CA LEU A 33 0.63 -1.80 7.55
C LEU A 33 1.36 -2.45 6.37
N VAL A 34 2.34 -3.33 6.65
CA VAL A 34 3.11 -4.04 5.63
C VAL A 34 2.20 -4.95 4.78
N ALA A 35 1.29 -5.69 5.40
CA ALA A 35 0.36 -6.56 4.70
C ALA A 35 -0.59 -5.76 3.79
N ALA A 36 -1.10 -4.61 4.27
CA ALA A 36 -1.95 -3.74 3.47
C ALA A 36 -1.18 -3.17 2.27
N LEU A 37 0.06 -2.69 2.45
CA LEU A 37 0.88 -2.18 1.36
C LEU A 37 1.21 -3.25 0.30
N LEU A 38 1.41 -4.50 0.71
CA LEU A 38 1.60 -5.60 -0.23
C LEU A 38 0.34 -5.86 -1.07
N LEU A 39 -0.82 -5.93 -0.42
CA LEU A 39 -2.11 -6.11 -1.11
C LEU A 39 -2.32 -5.00 -2.14
N MET A 40 -1.99 -3.76 -1.77
CA MET A 40 -2.09 -2.59 -2.62
C MET A 40 -1.17 -2.62 -3.82
N ALA A 41 0.09 -3.00 -3.61
CA ALA A 41 1.04 -3.20 -4.69
C ALA A 41 0.56 -4.28 -5.68
N GLU A 42 -0.08 -5.34 -5.19
CA GLU A 42 -0.63 -6.40 -6.03
C GLU A 42 -1.83 -5.93 -6.86
N GLN A 43 -2.74 -5.13 -6.28
CA GLN A 43 -3.91 -4.58 -7.00
C GLN A 43 -3.53 -3.54 -8.07
N ARG A 44 -2.53 -2.70 -7.80
CA ARG A 44 -2.06 -1.64 -8.72
C ARG A 44 -1.07 -2.13 -9.78
N GLY A 45 -0.59 -3.36 -9.68
CA GLY A 45 0.44 -3.92 -10.55
C GLY A 45 1.82 -3.89 -9.89
N ILE A 46 2.16 -5.01 -9.27
CA ILE A 46 3.36 -5.17 -8.42
C ILE A 46 4.67 -4.81 -9.13
N SER A 47 4.74 -5.00 -10.45
CA SER A 47 5.94 -4.73 -11.26
C SER A 47 6.34 -3.25 -11.24
N GLY A 48 5.37 -2.32 -11.26
CA GLY A 48 5.65 -0.89 -11.22
C GLY A 48 6.19 -0.46 -9.85
N VAL A 49 5.53 -0.93 -8.80
CA VAL A 49 5.90 -0.67 -7.40
C VAL A 49 7.27 -1.27 -7.07
N ALA A 50 7.51 -2.54 -7.39
CA ALA A 50 8.78 -3.20 -7.13
C ALA A 50 9.94 -2.51 -7.87
N ARG A 51 9.75 -2.11 -9.14
CA ARG A 51 10.76 -1.38 -9.91
C ARG A 51 11.10 -0.03 -9.29
N SER A 52 10.10 0.73 -8.84
CA SER A 52 10.34 2.02 -8.16
C SER A 52 11.11 1.86 -6.85
N CYS A 53 11.00 0.69 -6.21
CA CYS A 53 11.76 0.32 -5.02
C CYS A 53 13.15 -0.24 -5.33
N GLY A 54 13.51 -0.41 -6.61
CA GLY A 54 14.78 -1.04 -7.04
C GLY A 54 14.81 -2.55 -6.82
N MET A 55 13.66 -3.21 -6.79
CA MET A 55 13.51 -4.63 -6.45
C MET A 55 12.89 -5.44 -7.58
N SER A 56 13.19 -6.73 -7.60
CA SER A 56 12.40 -7.69 -8.38
C SER A 56 11.07 -7.98 -7.69
N ASN A 57 10.04 -8.41 -8.44
CA ASN A 57 8.74 -8.77 -7.87
C ASN A 57 8.87 -9.88 -6.80
N GLY A 58 9.76 -10.86 -7.03
CA GLY A 58 10.01 -11.93 -6.07
C GLY A 58 10.66 -11.43 -4.78
N THR A 59 11.66 -10.55 -4.91
CA THR A 59 12.32 -9.90 -3.76
C THR A 59 11.32 -9.06 -2.96
N PHE A 60 10.49 -8.28 -3.65
CA PHE A 60 9.46 -7.44 -3.04
C PHE A 60 8.48 -8.29 -2.23
N ARG A 61 7.85 -9.31 -2.85
CA ARG A 61 6.92 -10.21 -2.15
C ARG A 61 7.56 -10.89 -0.95
N ARG A 62 8.79 -11.40 -1.12
CA ARG A 62 9.52 -12.07 -0.04
C ARG A 62 9.80 -11.13 1.12
N GLN A 63 10.18 -9.88 0.83
CA GLN A 63 10.46 -8.90 1.87
C GLN A 63 9.20 -8.51 2.63
N PHE A 64 8.10 -8.22 1.92
CA PHE A 64 6.83 -7.84 2.54
C PHE A 64 6.15 -9.00 3.30
N ARG A 65 6.30 -10.25 2.84
CA ARG A 65 5.74 -11.42 3.56
C ARG A 65 6.55 -11.85 4.79
N ASN A 66 7.86 -11.57 4.83
CA ASN A 66 8.75 -12.02 5.91
C ASN A 66 9.31 -10.86 6.75
N ALA A 67 8.75 -9.66 6.63
CA ALA A 67 9.29 -8.49 7.32
C ALA A 67 9.07 -8.61 8.83
N ARG A 68 10.14 -8.89 9.59
CA ARG A 68 10.21 -8.59 11.04
C ARG A 68 10.68 -7.15 11.26
N GLY A 69 10.00 -6.21 10.61
CA GLY A 69 10.43 -4.81 10.54
C GLY A 69 10.90 -4.44 9.13
N LEU A 70 10.00 -3.81 8.39
CA LEU A 70 10.28 -3.27 7.06
C LEU A 70 10.86 -1.86 7.25
N PRO A 71 12.01 -1.50 6.65
CA PRO A 71 12.58 -0.17 6.81
C PRO A 71 11.56 0.90 6.41
N LEU A 72 11.40 1.95 7.24
CA LEU A 72 10.48 3.05 6.96
C LEU A 72 10.73 3.67 5.58
N SER A 73 11.99 3.75 5.15
CA SER A 73 12.37 4.22 3.82
C SER A 73 11.78 3.39 2.68
N THR A 74 11.64 2.07 2.85
CA THR A 74 10.99 1.20 1.88
C THR A 74 9.49 1.40 1.88
N VAL A 75 8.88 1.57 3.06
CA VAL A 75 7.45 1.91 3.19
C VAL A 75 7.14 3.23 2.47
N LEU A 76 7.95 4.27 2.70
CA LEU A 76 7.79 5.56 2.03
C LEU A 76 7.95 5.47 0.51
N ARG A 77 8.90 4.68 0.00
CA ARG A 77 9.03 4.47 -1.46
C ARG A 77 7.83 3.77 -2.06
N VAL A 78 7.26 2.78 -1.36
CA VAL A 78 6.04 2.12 -1.83
C VAL A 78 4.88 3.10 -1.85
N LEU A 79 4.67 3.88 -0.79
CA LEU A 79 3.64 4.91 -0.77
C LEU A 79 3.82 5.91 -1.91
N GLN A 80 5.04 6.41 -2.13
CA GLN A 80 5.34 7.32 -3.24
C GLN A 80 5.03 6.69 -4.60
N SER A 81 5.35 5.40 -4.79
CA SER A 81 5.05 4.67 -6.04
C SER A 81 3.56 4.48 -6.29
N LEU A 82 2.77 4.44 -5.21
CA LEU A 82 1.32 4.37 -5.25
C LEU A 82 0.67 5.76 -5.37
N GLY A 83 1.47 6.84 -5.39
CA GLY A 83 0.97 8.22 -5.40
C GLY A 83 0.39 8.67 -4.06
N TRP A 84 0.77 8.02 -2.96
CA TRP A 84 0.21 8.26 -1.63
C TRP A 84 1.20 8.98 -0.71
N GLN A 85 0.66 9.74 0.24
CA GLN A 85 1.43 10.46 1.25
C GLN A 85 1.10 9.92 2.64
N LEU A 86 2.13 9.71 3.46
CA LEU A 86 1.96 9.34 4.86
C LEU A 86 1.73 10.61 5.69
N GLN A 87 0.61 10.67 6.42
CA GLN A 87 0.37 11.70 7.43
C GLN A 87 0.59 11.11 8.82
N VAL A 88 1.46 11.75 9.60
CA VAL A 88 1.69 11.38 11.00
C VAL A 88 0.95 12.39 11.89
N GLN A 89 0.13 11.89 12.80
CA GLN A 89 -0.60 12.70 13.78
C GLN A 89 -0.14 12.31 15.18
N VAL A 90 0.11 13.31 16.02
CA VAL A 90 0.46 13.12 17.43
C VAL A 90 -0.84 13.18 18.25
N ARG A 91 -1.01 12.26 19.20
CA ARG A 91 -2.10 12.29 20.17
C ARG A 91 -1.71 13.08 21.41
#